data_AF-A0A1S4E666-F1
#
_entry.id   AF-A0A1S4E666-F1
#
_cell.length_a   1.000
_cell.length_b   1.000
_cell.length_c   1.000
_cell.angle_alpha   90.00
_cell.angle_beta   90.00
_cell.angle_gamma   90.00
#
_symmetry.space_group_name_H-M   'P 1'
#
loop_
_entity.id
_entity.type
_entity.pdbx_description
1 polymer ?
#
loop_
_entity_poly.entity_id
_entity_poly.type
_entity_poly.pdbx_seq_one_letter_code
_entity_poly.pdbx_strand_id
1 'polypeptide(L)'
;MQPAPIQVSYIGFPGTTGATYIDYLVTDEFVSPLRYANIYSEKIVHLPHCYFVNDYKQKNLDVLDSNCQHKRSYYGLPEGKFIFACFNQLYKMDLEIF
;
A
#
# COMPACT_ATOMS: atom_id res chain seq x y z
N MET A 1 -0.39 26.23 6.47
CA MET A 1 -0.42 26.33 7.94
C MET A 1 0.45 25.22 8.49
N GLN A 2 1.29 25.50 9.50
CA GLN A 2 2.13 24.51 10.20
C GLN A 2 1.69 24.43 11.67
N PRO A 3 0.57 23.76 11.96
CA PRO A 3 0.00 23.72 13.31
C PRO A 3 0.84 22.93 14.32
N ALA A 4 1.76 22.08 13.86
CA ALA A 4 2.65 21.29 14.70
C ALA A 4 4.12 21.64 14.44
N PRO A 5 4.99 21.56 15.46
CA PRO A 5 6.42 21.84 15.32
C PRO A 5 7.18 20.79 14.50
N ILE A 6 6.61 19.58 14.37
CA ILE A 6 7.11 18.50 13.53
C ILE A 6 5.91 17.92 12.78
N GLN A 7 6.02 17.84 11.47
CA GLN A 7 5.01 17.25 10.60
C GLN A 7 5.61 16.07 9.84
N VAL A 8 4.88 14.96 9.79
CA VAL A 8 5.38 13.69 9.26
C VAL A 8 4.38 13.14 8.25
N SER A 9 4.87 12.75 7.07
CA SER A 9 4.10 11.98 6.09
C SER A 9 4.26 10.48 6.36
N TYR A 10 3.15 9.75 6.31
CA TYR A 10 3.12 8.31 6.53
C TYR A 10 1.91 7.67 5.82
N ILE A 11 2.16 6.63 5.01
CA ILE A 11 1.18 5.77 4.28
C ILE A 11 0.28 6.48 3.25
N GLY A 12 -0.15 7.73 3.48
CA GLY A 12 -1.19 8.39 2.69
C GLY A 12 -0.84 8.60 1.22
N PHE A 13 0.41 8.97 0.92
CA PHE A 13 0.90 9.16 -0.45
C PHE A 13 2.23 8.40 -0.63
N PRO A 14 2.35 7.51 -1.64
CA PRO A 14 3.54 6.69 -1.84
C PRO A 14 4.64 7.47 -2.58
N GLY A 15 5.14 8.55 -1.97
CA GLY A 15 6.19 9.40 -2.55
C GLY A 15 6.48 10.64 -1.72
N THR A 16 7.43 11.45 -2.21
CA THR A 16 7.74 12.78 -1.68
C THR A 16 6.51 13.70 -1.78
N THR A 17 6.24 14.48 -0.74
CA THR A 17 5.18 15.50 -0.79
C THR A 17 5.63 16.75 -1.56
N GLY A 18 6.95 16.96 -1.71
CA GLY A 18 7.51 18.18 -2.28
C GLY A 18 7.26 19.43 -1.43
N ALA A 19 6.70 19.28 -0.23
CA ALA A 19 6.31 20.38 0.63
C ALA A 19 7.43 20.73 1.60
N THR A 20 7.83 22.01 1.62
CA THR A 20 8.84 22.54 2.54
C THR A 20 8.41 22.52 4.00
N TYR A 21 7.15 22.19 4.27
CA TYR A 21 6.56 22.17 5.60
C TYR A 21 6.35 20.76 6.16
N ILE A 22 6.72 19.69 5.43
CA ILE A 22 6.71 18.32 5.95
C ILE A 22 8.16 17.94 6.28
N ASP A 23 8.44 17.62 7.54
CA ASP A 23 9.80 17.43 8.03
C ASP A 23 10.33 16.02 7.74
N TYR A 24 9.48 15.01 7.88
CA TYR A 24 9.87 13.60 7.78
C TYR A 24 8.90 12.76 6.94
N LEU A 25 9.44 11.71 6.33
CA LEU A 25 8.68 10.63 5.71
C LEU A 25 9.01 9.31 6.42
N VAL A 26 8.00 8.67 6.99
CA VAL A 26 8.13 7.32 7.57
C VAL A 26 7.96 6.29 6.46
N THR A 27 8.99 5.46 6.27
CA THR A 27 9.10 4.47 5.20
C THR A 27 10.02 3.32 5.62
N ASP A 28 10.51 2.51 4.69
CA ASP A 28 11.48 1.45 4.93
C ASP A 28 12.55 1.41 3.82
N GLU A 29 13.59 0.60 4.03
CA GLU A 29 14.72 0.48 3.10
C GLU A 29 14.33 -0.11 1.75
N PHE A 30 13.25 -0.90 1.67
CA PHE A 30 12.84 -1.52 0.41
C PHE A 30 12.12 -0.52 -0.50
N VAL A 31 11.20 0.25 0.06
CA VAL A 31 10.39 1.22 -0.70
C VAL A 31 11.15 2.52 -0.95
N SER A 32 11.93 2.99 0.02
CA SER A 32 12.68 4.24 -0.09
C SER A 32 14.13 4.08 0.40
N PRO A 33 15.00 3.39 -0.36
CA PRO A 33 16.39 3.17 0.05
C PRO A 33 17.17 4.49 0.10
N LEU A 34 18.08 4.62 1.08
CA LEU A 34 18.78 5.90 1.33
C LEU A 34 19.62 6.40 0.15
N ARG A 35 20.01 5.51 -0.79
CA ARG A 35 20.71 5.91 -2.03
C ARG A 35 19.91 6.87 -2.92
N TYR A 36 18.59 6.93 -2.74
CA TYR A 36 17.70 7.87 -3.44
C TYR A 36 17.16 8.96 -2.51
N ALA A 37 17.70 9.15 -1.31
CA ALA A 37 17.21 10.16 -0.38
C ALA A 37 17.21 11.59 -0.96
N ASN A 38 18.05 11.85 -1.96
CA ASN A 38 18.15 13.14 -2.66
C ASN A 38 16.90 13.54 -3.46
N ILE A 39 15.99 12.60 -3.76
CA ILE A 39 14.74 12.92 -4.49
C ILE A 39 13.57 13.25 -3.54
N TYR A 40 13.78 13.14 -2.22
CA TYR A 40 12.78 13.45 -1.21
C TYR A 40 13.03 14.83 -0.62
N SER A 41 11.95 15.59 -0.43
CA SER A 41 12.01 16.86 0.30
C SER A 41 12.13 16.64 1.81
N GLU A 42 11.56 15.54 2.29
CA GLU A 42 11.49 15.13 3.68
C GLU A 42 12.73 14.34 4.10
N LYS A 43 13.04 14.37 5.39
CA LYS A 43 14.03 13.45 5.97
C LYS A 43 13.42 12.06 6.10
N ILE A 44 14.13 11.06 5.57
CA ILE A 44 13.69 9.67 5.62
C ILE A 44 13.85 9.10 7.04
N VAL A 45 12.78 8.46 7.54
CA VAL A 45 12.79 7.68 8.78
C VAL A 45 12.41 6.24 8.44
N HIS A 46 13.35 5.31 8.63
CA HIS A 46 13.12 3.90 8.36
C HIS A 46 12.57 3.15 9.55
N LEU A 47 11.51 2.38 9.30
CA LEU A 47 11.08 1.31 10.19
C LEU A 47 11.90 0.04 9.92
N PRO A 48 12.13 -0.82 10.93
CA PRO A 48 13.08 -1.93 10.83
C PRO A 48 12.69 -3.04 9.85
N HIS A 49 11.42 -3.11 9.42
CA HIS A 49 10.90 -4.17 8.56
C HIS A 49 10.07 -3.60 7.40
N CYS A 50 8.76 -3.41 7.63
CA CYS A 50 7.82 -2.89 6.65
C CYS A 50 7.18 -1.64 7.21
N TYR A 51 7.16 -0.57 6.41
CA TYR A 51 6.46 0.66 6.79
C TYR A 51 4.94 0.53 6.72
N PHE A 52 4.43 -0.45 5.97
CA PHE A 52 3.02 -0.54 5.64
C PHE A 52 2.28 -1.44 6.64
N VAL A 53 1.55 -0.80 7.56
CA VAL A 53 0.71 -1.51 8.54
C VAL A 53 -0.62 -1.90 7.89
N ASN A 54 -0.94 -3.19 7.95
CA ASN A 54 -2.20 -3.76 7.45
C ASN A 54 -2.77 -4.76 8.45
N ASP A 55 -4.08 -4.68 8.68
CA ASP A 55 -4.85 -5.75 9.34
C ASP A 55 -5.76 -6.42 8.32
N TYR A 56 -5.31 -7.57 7.81
CA TYR A 56 -6.10 -8.38 6.90
C TYR A 56 -7.32 -8.99 7.59
N LYS A 57 -7.18 -9.45 8.83
CA LYS A 57 -8.23 -10.20 9.54
C LYS A 57 -9.43 -9.31 9.79
N GLN A 58 -9.21 -8.10 10.31
CA GLN A 58 -10.29 -7.19 10.65
C GLN A 58 -11.15 -6.81 9.42
N LYS A 59 -10.53 -6.64 8.25
CA LYS A 59 -11.25 -6.23 7.02
C LYS A 59 -11.94 -7.36 6.28
N ASN A 60 -11.58 -8.62 6.55
CA ASN A 60 -11.99 -9.79 5.76
C ASN A 60 -12.62 -10.87 6.64
N LEU A 61 -13.29 -10.49 7.74
CA LEU A 61 -13.90 -11.46 8.66
C LEU A 61 -14.97 -12.34 7.99
N ASP A 62 -15.68 -11.79 7.01
CA ASP A 62 -16.73 -12.48 6.24
C ASP A 62 -16.19 -13.65 5.42
N VAL A 63 -15.04 -13.48 4.77
CA VAL A 63 -14.40 -14.55 3.99
C VAL A 63 -13.56 -15.49 4.86
N LEU A 64 -13.21 -15.08 6.08
CA LEU A 64 -12.49 -15.89 7.06
C LEU A 64 -13.43 -16.71 7.97
N ASP A 65 -14.74 -16.44 7.96
CA ASP A 65 -15.72 -17.22 8.70
C ASP A 65 -15.89 -18.61 8.06
N SER A 66 -15.62 -19.65 8.84
CA SER A 66 -15.80 -21.05 8.44
C SER A 66 -17.23 -21.40 8.02
N ASN A 67 -18.22 -20.65 8.49
CA ASN A 67 -19.63 -20.82 8.12
C ASN A 67 -19.93 -20.20 6.75
N CYS A 68 -19.08 -19.30 6.25
CA CYS A 68 -19.23 -18.63 4.97
C CYS A 68 -18.32 -19.28 3.91
N GLN A 69 -18.79 -20.38 3.31
CA GLN A 69 -18.04 -21.06 2.25
C GLN A 69 -18.35 -20.49 0.87
N HIS A 70 -17.54 -19.53 0.44
CA HIS A 70 -17.58 -18.99 -0.91
C HIS A 70 -17.24 -20.06 -1.96
N LYS A 71 -18.10 -20.25 -2.96
CA LYS A 71 -17.87 -21.14 -4.11
C LYS A 71 -17.59 -20.33 -5.37
N ARG A 72 -16.75 -20.85 -6.27
CA ARG A 72 -16.44 -20.23 -7.56
C ARG A 72 -17.69 -20.00 -8.41
N SER A 73 -18.63 -20.95 -8.35
CA SER A 73 -19.92 -20.86 -9.05
C SER A 73 -20.77 -19.64 -8.65
N TYR A 74 -20.61 -19.10 -7.42
CA TYR A 74 -21.32 -17.89 -6.98
C TYR A 74 -20.87 -16.63 -7.72
N TYR A 75 -19.66 -16.65 -8.29
CA TYR A 75 -19.04 -15.54 -9.02
C TYR A 75 -18.92 -15.80 -10.52
N GLY A 76 -19.50 -16.90 -11.03
CA GLY A 76 -19.35 -17.30 -12.42
C GLY A 76 -17.93 -17.74 -12.82
N LEU A 77 -17.09 -18.11 -11.85
CA LEU A 77 -15.70 -18.52 -12.10
C LEU A 77 -15.62 -20.01 -12.45
N PRO A 78 -14.70 -20.41 -13.36
CA PRO A 78 -14.59 -21.79 -13.80
C PRO A 78 -14.02 -22.73 -12.72
N GLU A 79 -14.59 -23.93 -12.64
CA GLU A 79 -14.10 -24.99 -11.75
C GLU A 79 -12.86 -25.68 -12.32
N GLY A 80 -11.95 -26.10 -11.43
CA GLY A 80 -10.75 -26.87 -11.81
C GLY A 80 -9.73 -26.13 -12.69
N LYS A 81 -9.86 -24.80 -12.83
CA LYS A 81 -8.92 -23.96 -13.59
C LYS A 81 -8.05 -23.10 -12.67
N PHE A 82 -6.84 -22.80 -13.13
CA PHE A 82 -6.03 -21.74 -12.54
C PHE A 82 -6.61 -20.37 -12.94
N ILE A 83 -6.69 -19.44 -12.00
CA ILE A 83 -7.27 -18.11 -12.22
C ILE A 83 -6.20 -17.07 -11.90
N PHE A 84 -5.86 -16.25 -12.90
CA PHE A 84 -5.08 -15.03 -12.68
C PHE A 84 -6.06 -13.91 -12.31
N ALA A 85 -5.73 -13.12 -11.30
CA ALA A 85 -6.53 -11.99 -10.84
C ALA A 85 -5.66 -10.77 -10.56
N CYS A 86 -6.15 -9.59 -10.93
CA CYS A 86 -5.51 -8.31 -10.66
C CYS A 86 -6.52 -7.37 -10.00
N PHE A 87 -6.53 -7.32 -8.67
CA PHE A 87 -7.45 -6.50 -7.87
C PHE A 87 -6.87 -5.10 -7.64
N ASN A 88 -6.57 -4.38 -8.72
CA ASN A 88 -6.02 -3.03 -8.68
C ASN A 88 -7.03 -1.98 -9.15
N GLN A 89 -6.76 -0.71 -8.83
CA GLN A 89 -7.51 0.42 -9.38
C GLN A 89 -7.26 0.53 -10.88
N LEU A 90 -8.29 0.95 -11.64
CA LEU A 90 -8.24 0.97 -13.11
C LEU A 90 -7.11 1.82 -13.67
N TYR A 91 -6.72 2.91 -12.99
CA TYR A 91 -5.61 3.76 -13.44
C TYR A 91 -4.23 3.10 -13.36
N LYS A 92 -4.12 1.93 -12.72
CA LYS A 92 -2.89 1.12 -12.68
C LYS A 92 -2.80 0.11 -13.83
N MET A 93 -3.79 0.10 -14.72
CA MET A 93 -3.85 -0.81 -15.86
C MET A 93 -3.45 0.00 -17.10
N ASP A 94 -2.37 -0.41 -17.75
CA ASP A 94 -1.88 0.17 -19.00
C ASP A 94 -1.54 -0.93 -20.02
N LEU A 95 -1.15 -0.52 -21.22
CA LEU A 95 -0.81 -1.41 -22.34
C LEU A 95 0.52 -2.16 -22.18
N GLU A 96 1.35 -1.79 -21.20
CA GLU A 96 2.58 -2.54 -20.91
C GLU A 96 2.32 -3.65 -19.89
N ILE A 97 1.32 -3.47 -19.02
CA ILE A 97 0.89 -4.44 -17.99
C ILE A 97 -0.05 -5.51 -18.58
N PHE A 98 -0.76 -5.24 -19.68
CA PHE A 98 -1.69 -6.14 -20.38
C PHE A 98 -1.38 -6.28 -21.86
#